data_AF-A0A387FRJ5-F1
#
_entry.id   AF-A0A387FRJ5-F1
#
_cell.length_a   1.000
_cell.length_b   1.000
_cell.length_c   1.000
_cell.angle_alpha   90.00
_cell.angle_beta   90.00
_cell.angle_gamma   90.00
#
_symmetry.space_group_name_H-M   'P 1'
#
loop_
_entity.id
_entity.type
_entity.pdbx_description
1 polymer ?
#
loop_
_entity_poly.entity_id
_entity_poly.type
_entity_poly.pdbx_seq_one_letter_code
_entity_poly.pdbx_strand_id
1 'polypeptide(L)'
;MASIAKNRSETSYVAGGLVLNMNWPRLSDDIDIFQDTDEEIGPTADRDIETLRSDGFRVYIEVNVYGCVEAEVSQALENTLIQWMSESRIRFFPLIRDEEWGARLHPADLAVNKVLAASTRTKPRDFVDLLMIDERLSPLGALIMAASGKPPHYSPIKIVDEIRRRGLSVSTDEYNSVKGLPDDFTATVIRERLVEALDRAEDYARLAPADIVGLLVIDSNGIPVQISVLNEAGVQFRKATSEPDVMPSLPDVPESWRRIDNAD
;
A
#
# COMPACT_ATOMS: atom_id res chain seq x y z
N MET A 1 -10.06 -6.64 15.09
CA MET A 1 -9.49 -5.28 15.24
C MET A 1 -10.06 -4.49 16.41
N ALA A 2 -11.38 -4.44 16.63
CA ALA A 2 -12.00 -3.66 17.70
C ALA A 2 -11.31 -3.73 19.08
N SER A 3 -10.84 -4.92 19.49
CA SER A 3 -10.07 -5.12 20.74
C SER A 3 -8.80 -4.26 20.85
N ILE A 4 -8.03 -4.16 19.77
CA ILE A 4 -6.67 -3.58 19.76
C ILE A 4 -6.57 -2.27 18.97
N ALA A 5 -7.65 -1.82 18.32
CA ALA A 5 -7.66 -0.56 17.56
C ALA A 5 -7.25 0.64 18.43
N LYS A 6 -7.73 0.70 19.68
CA LYS A 6 -7.36 1.76 20.65
C LYS A 6 -5.88 1.82 21.01
N ASN A 7 -5.11 0.75 20.73
CA ASN A 7 -3.68 0.69 21.00
C ASN A 7 -2.84 1.29 19.86
N ARG A 8 -3.46 1.68 18.74
CA ARG A 8 -2.78 2.32 17.60
C ARG A 8 -2.44 3.79 17.89
N SER A 9 -1.29 4.23 17.41
CA SER A 9 -0.68 5.54 17.63
C SER A 9 -0.10 6.10 16.31
N GLU A 10 0.59 7.24 16.37
CA GLU A 10 1.32 7.76 15.20
C GLU A 10 2.49 6.86 14.80
N THR A 11 2.98 6.06 15.76
CA THR A 11 4.09 5.12 15.62
C THR A 11 3.65 3.66 15.61
N SER A 12 2.34 3.37 15.69
CA SER A 12 1.79 2.02 15.60
C SER A 12 0.47 2.03 14.84
N TYR A 13 0.46 1.47 13.64
CA TYR A 13 -0.67 1.62 12.71
C TYR A 13 -0.89 0.36 11.88
N VAL A 14 -2.11 0.17 11.41
CA VAL A 14 -2.50 -0.97 10.58
C VAL A 14 -2.21 -0.67 9.11
N ALA A 15 -1.77 -1.67 8.37
CA ALA A 15 -1.49 -1.57 6.95
C ALA A 15 -1.85 -2.87 6.23
N GLY A 16 -1.16 -3.13 5.12
CA GLY A 16 -1.21 -4.42 4.47
C GLY A 16 -2.41 -4.65 3.58
N GLY A 17 -2.55 -5.91 3.18
CA GLY A 17 -3.63 -6.34 2.28
C GLY A 17 -5.01 -6.20 2.89
N LEU A 18 -5.15 -6.33 4.21
CA LEU A 18 -6.43 -6.25 4.91
C LEU A 18 -7.05 -4.86 4.80
N VAL A 19 -6.31 -3.82 5.18
CA VAL A 19 -6.80 -2.44 5.13
C VAL A 19 -7.06 -2.00 3.70
N LEU A 20 -6.20 -2.40 2.76
CA LEU A 20 -6.39 -2.08 1.34
C LEU A 20 -7.70 -2.67 0.81
N ASN A 21 -8.01 -3.91 1.18
CA ASN A 21 -9.17 -4.63 0.66
C ASN A 21 -10.38 -4.58 1.59
N MET A 22 -10.42 -3.69 2.59
CA MET A 22 -11.54 -3.62 3.55
C MET A 22 -12.92 -3.44 2.88
N ASN A 23 -12.94 -2.85 1.67
CA ASN A 23 -14.14 -2.65 0.87
C ASN A 23 -14.10 -3.39 -0.48
N TRP A 24 -13.13 -4.28 -0.69
CA TRP A 24 -12.90 -4.99 -1.95
C TRP A 24 -13.02 -6.51 -1.75
N PRO A 25 -13.25 -7.31 -2.80
CA PRO A 25 -13.59 -8.72 -2.65
C PRO A 25 -12.48 -9.58 -2.01
N ARG A 26 -11.20 -9.28 -2.28
CA ARG A 26 -10.08 -10.12 -1.86
C ARG A 26 -9.96 -10.19 -0.34
N LEU A 27 -10.04 -11.39 0.21
CA LEU A 27 -9.83 -11.63 1.65
C LEU A 27 -8.33 -11.67 1.98
N SER A 28 -7.91 -10.99 3.05
CA SER A 28 -6.55 -11.08 3.60
C SER A 28 -6.43 -12.20 4.62
N ASP A 29 -5.27 -12.85 4.66
CA ASP A 29 -4.98 -13.93 5.60
C ASP A 29 -4.40 -13.41 6.94
N ASP A 30 -3.84 -12.20 6.89
CA ASP A 30 -3.01 -11.57 7.90
C ASP A 30 -3.46 -10.14 8.24
N ILE A 31 -3.16 -9.73 9.48
CA ILE A 31 -3.24 -8.35 9.96
C ILE A 31 -1.82 -7.82 10.12
N ASP A 32 -1.46 -6.83 9.30
CA ASP A 32 -0.16 -6.16 9.37
C ASP A 32 -0.25 -4.92 10.27
N ILE A 33 0.50 -4.91 11.38
CA ILE A 33 0.65 -3.76 12.26
C ILE A 33 2.11 -3.31 12.21
N PHE A 34 2.34 -2.09 11.73
CA PHE A 34 3.68 -1.54 11.64
C PHE A 34 4.02 -0.65 12.82
N GLN A 35 5.29 -0.69 13.21
CA GLN A 35 5.92 0.25 14.13
C GLN A 35 6.94 1.13 13.41
N ASP A 36 7.12 2.33 13.94
CA ASP A 36 8.12 3.26 13.43
C ASP A 36 9.55 2.84 13.80
N THR A 37 9.74 2.13 14.92
CA THR A 37 11.03 1.53 15.33
C THR A 37 10.91 0.09 15.82
N ASP A 38 12.01 -0.66 15.76
CA ASP A 38 12.06 -2.06 16.21
C ASP A 38 11.80 -2.20 17.72
N GLU A 39 12.23 -1.22 18.51
CA GLU A 39 12.09 -1.21 19.97
C GLU A 39 10.63 -1.10 20.43
N GLU A 40 9.75 -0.52 19.60
CA GLU A 40 8.32 -0.39 19.89
C GLU A 40 7.54 -1.69 19.68
N ILE A 41 8.07 -2.63 18.89
CA ILE A 41 7.35 -3.84 18.45
C ILE A 41 6.98 -4.71 19.64
N GLY A 42 7.97 -5.14 20.45
CA GLY A 42 7.74 -6.03 21.58
C GLY A 42 6.72 -5.48 22.59
N PRO A 43 6.92 -4.26 23.14
CA PRO A 43 5.97 -3.65 24.06
C PRO A 43 4.57 -3.45 23.47
N THR A 44 4.46 -3.18 22.16
CA THR A 44 3.16 -3.03 21.49
C THR A 44 2.46 -4.38 21.32
N ALA A 45 3.19 -5.40 20.88
CA ALA A 45 2.69 -6.75 20.72
C ALA A 45 2.23 -7.33 22.07
N ASP A 46 3.02 -7.17 23.14
CA ASP A 46 2.65 -7.63 24.48
C ASP A 46 1.33 -7.02 24.96
N ARG A 47 1.15 -5.70 24.77
CA ARG A 47 -0.09 -4.99 25.13
C ARG A 47 -1.29 -5.47 24.31
N ASP A 48 -1.10 -5.67 23.02
CA ASP A 48 -2.17 -6.17 22.13
C ASP A 48 -2.55 -7.60 22.50
N ILE A 49 -1.57 -8.48 22.73
CA ILE A 49 -1.77 -9.87 23.12
C ILE A 49 -2.49 -9.97 24.47
N GLU A 50 -2.12 -9.14 25.45
CA GLU A 50 -2.83 -9.06 26.75
C GLU A 50 -4.28 -8.61 26.57
N THR A 51 -4.52 -7.60 25.72
CA THR A 51 -5.86 -7.09 25.42
C THR A 51 -6.70 -8.17 24.73
N LEU A 52 -6.16 -8.84 23.72
CA LEU A 52 -6.85 -9.93 23.00
C LEU A 52 -7.20 -11.10 23.94
N ARG A 53 -6.27 -11.51 24.81
CA ARG A 53 -6.54 -12.56 25.80
C ARG A 53 -7.64 -12.17 26.77
N SER A 54 -7.64 -10.91 27.21
CA SER A 54 -8.66 -10.36 28.12
C SER A 54 -10.04 -10.29 27.46
N ASP A 55 -10.09 -10.04 26.15
CA ASP A 55 -11.32 -10.06 25.34
C ASP A 55 -11.76 -11.48 24.94
N GLY A 56 -11.05 -12.52 25.40
CA GLY A 56 -11.44 -13.93 25.25
C GLY A 56 -10.87 -14.63 24.02
N PHE A 57 -9.95 -14.01 23.28
CA PHE A 57 -9.23 -14.68 22.20
C PHE A 57 -8.14 -15.61 22.73
N ARG A 58 -7.90 -16.71 22.02
CA ARG A 58 -6.69 -17.51 22.22
C ARG A 58 -5.59 -16.93 21.36
N VAL A 59 -4.41 -16.74 21.95
CA VAL A 59 -3.27 -16.15 21.26
C VAL A 59 -2.04 -17.03 21.44
N TYR A 60 -1.57 -17.60 20.33
CA TYR A 60 -0.37 -18.43 20.25
C TYR A 60 0.72 -17.64 19.51
N ILE A 61 1.84 -17.39 20.18
CA ILE A 61 2.97 -16.64 19.60
C ILE A 61 3.80 -17.62 18.77
N GLU A 62 3.87 -17.38 17.46
CA GLU A 62 4.65 -18.21 16.53
C GLU A 62 6.09 -17.71 16.41
N VAL A 63 6.25 -16.39 16.34
CA VAL A 63 7.54 -15.72 16.19
C VAL A 63 7.66 -14.62 17.24
N ASN A 64 8.80 -14.58 17.92
CA ASN A 64 9.18 -13.48 18.79
C ASN A 64 10.68 -13.27 18.69
N VAL A 65 11.08 -12.37 17.80
CA VAL A 65 12.48 -12.01 17.54
C VAL A 65 12.61 -10.48 17.47
N TYR A 66 13.85 -9.99 17.55
CA TYR A 66 14.09 -8.55 17.36
C TYR A 66 13.60 -8.12 15.97
N GLY A 67 12.77 -7.08 15.90
CA GLY A 67 12.20 -6.56 14.65
C GLY A 67 10.92 -7.27 14.17
N CYS A 68 10.45 -8.34 14.83
CA CYS A 68 9.23 -9.04 14.40
C CYS A 68 8.59 -9.87 15.52
N VAL A 69 7.28 -9.69 15.72
CA VAL A 69 6.44 -10.59 16.50
C VAL A 69 5.28 -11.06 15.62
N GLU A 70 4.99 -12.36 15.64
CA GLU A 70 3.86 -12.95 14.93
C GLU A 70 3.07 -13.83 15.89
N ALA A 71 1.75 -13.70 15.88
CA ALA A 71 0.86 -14.51 16.70
C ALA A 71 -0.39 -14.94 15.94
N GLU A 72 -0.71 -16.23 16.03
CA GLU A 72 -2.02 -16.74 15.64
C GLU A 72 -3.04 -16.36 16.71
N VAL A 73 -4.08 -15.65 16.30
CA VAL A 73 -5.21 -15.27 17.13
C VAL A 73 -6.43 -16.06 16.69
N SER A 74 -7.07 -16.76 17.61
CA SER A 74 -8.22 -17.62 17.31
C SER A 74 -9.40 -17.41 18.25
N GLN A 75 -10.59 -17.58 17.69
CA GLN A 75 -11.86 -17.65 18.41
C GLN A 75 -12.73 -18.72 17.76
N ALA A 76 -13.22 -19.67 18.56
CA ALA A 76 -13.98 -20.83 18.08
C ALA A 76 -13.22 -21.61 16.98
N LEU A 77 -13.72 -21.62 15.74
CA LEU A 77 -13.15 -22.32 14.58
C LEU A 77 -12.41 -21.38 13.60
N GLU A 78 -12.32 -20.10 13.93
CA GLU A 78 -11.69 -19.09 13.08
C GLU A 78 -10.35 -18.67 13.69
N ASN A 79 -9.38 -18.40 12.81
CA ASN A 79 -8.08 -17.86 13.17
C ASN A 79 -7.58 -16.85 12.15
N THR A 80 -6.65 -16.01 12.57
CA THR A 80 -5.92 -15.08 11.72
C THR A 80 -4.53 -14.84 12.30
N LEU A 81 -3.57 -14.55 11.44
CA LEU A 81 -2.23 -14.17 11.86
C LEU A 81 -2.19 -12.66 12.08
N ILE A 82 -1.65 -12.22 13.22
CA ILE A 82 -1.29 -10.82 13.43
C ILE A 82 0.23 -10.71 13.45
N GLN A 83 0.77 -9.79 12.66
CA GLN A 83 2.19 -9.52 12.54
C GLN A 83 2.48 -8.09 13.00
N TRP A 84 3.39 -7.95 13.96
CA TRP A 84 3.97 -6.68 14.39
C TRP A 84 5.39 -6.59 13.88
N MET A 85 5.69 -5.58 13.07
CA MET A 85 6.97 -5.42 12.39
C MET A 85 7.31 -3.94 12.18
N SER A 86 8.56 -3.61 11.89
CA SER A 86 8.93 -2.24 11.51
C SER A 86 8.80 -2.02 10.00
N GLU A 87 8.56 -0.77 9.60
CA GLU A 87 8.64 -0.34 8.20
C GLU A 87 9.44 0.96 8.08
N SER A 88 9.94 1.27 6.88
CA SER A 88 10.40 2.62 6.58
C SER A 88 9.24 3.60 6.74
N ARG A 89 9.35 4.54 7.68
CA ARG A 89 8.38 5.62 7.99
C ARG A 89 8.09 6.59 6.83
N ILE A 90 8.45 6.22 5.61
CA ILE A 90 8.44 7.04 4.40
C ILE A 90 7.05 6.94 3.75
N ARG A 91 6.22 7.97 3.94
CA ARG A 91 4.81 8.03 3.51
C ARG A 91 4.52 9.29 2.70
N PHE A 92 3.49 9.24 1.84
CA PHE A 92 2.97 10.39 1.09
C PHE A 92 1.83 11.12 1.82
N PHE A 93 1.15 10.44 2.73
CA PHE A 93 0.06 11.00 3.53
C PHE A 93 0.26 10.77 5.04
N PRO A 94 -0.38 11.59 5.89
CA PRO A 94 -0.52 11.28 7.30
C PRO A 94 -1.31 9.99 7.50
N LEU A 95 -1.22 9.40 8.69
CA LEU A 95 -2.07 8.28 9.06
C LEU A 95 -3.54 8.71 9.10
N ILE A 96 -4.43 7.80 8.71
CA ILE A 96 -5.86 7.98 8.91
C ILE A 96 -6.22 7.45 10.29
N ARG A 97 -6.91 8.28 11.08
CA ARG A 97 -7.48 7.91 12.38
C ARG A 97 -8.96 7.63 12.21
N ASP A 98 -9.40 6.47 12.69
CA ASP A 98 -10.81 6.07 12.69
C ASP A 98 -11.10 5.11 13.85
N GLU A 99 -12.38 4.92 14.17
CA GLU A 99 -12.82 4.12 15.32
C GLU A 99 -12.59 2.61 15.12
N GLU A 100 -12.58 2.14 13.88
CA GLU A 100 -12.52 0.71 13.54
C GLU A 100 -11.08 0.18 13.59
N TRP A 101 -10.15 0.95 13.05
CA TRP A 101 -8.74 0.58 12.88
C TRP A 101 -7.82 1.32 13.84
N GLY A 102 -8.26 2.42 14.45
CA GLY A 102 -7.46 3.25 15.35
C GLY A 102 -6.51 4.18 14.60
N ALA A 103 -5.51 3.61 13.94
CA ALA A 103 -4.61 4.31 13.01
C ALA A 103 -4.24 3.39 11.86
N ARG A 104 -4.28 3.89 10.62
CA ARG A 104 -3.95 3.11 9.43
C ARG A 104 -3.28 3.92 8.34
N LEU A 105 -2.57 3.24 7.44
CA LEU A 105 -2.03 3.88 6.24
C LEU A 105 -3.14 4.41 5.33
N HIS A 106 -2.82 5.50 4.64
CA HIS A 106 -3.68 6.06 3.59
C HIS A 106 -3.77 5.07 2.41
N PRO A 107 -4.94 4.95 1.73
CA PRO A 107 -5.10 4.04 0.59
C PRO A 107 -4.06 4.23 -0.51
N ALA A 108 -3.67 5.47 -0.79
CA ALA A 108 -2.61 5.76 -1.77
C ALA A 108 -1.23 5.20 -1.35
N ASP A 109 -0.86 5.31 -0.07
CA ASP A 109 0.38 4.72 0.45
C ASP A 109 0.34 3.19 0.38
N LEU A 110 -0.80 2.57 0.74
CA LEU A 110 -1.00 1.13 0.59
C LEU A 110 -0.84 0.68 -0.88
N ALA A 111 -1.39 1.45 -1.82
CA ALA A 111 -1.31 1.14 -3.24
C ALA A 111 0.13 1.24 -3.79
N VAL A 112 0.88 2.28 -3.40
CA VAL A 112 2.31 2.39 -3.74
C VAL A 112 3.12 1.24 -3.12
N ASN A 113 2.85 0.89 -1.87
CA ASN A 113 3.49 -0.25 -1.21
C ASN A 113 3.19 -1.58 -1.94
N LYS A 114 2.00 -1.75 -2.52
CA LYS A 114 1.67 -2.92 -3.35
C LYS A 114 2.41 -2.96 -4.67
N VAL A 115 2.59 -1.82 -5.33
CA VAL A 115 3.45 -1.71 -6.52
C VAL A 115 4.89 -2.14 -6.18
N LEU A 116 5.44 -1.64 -5.08
CA LEU A 116 6.78 -2.02 -4.61
C LEU A 116 6.88 -3.51 -4.29
N ALA A 117 5.91 -4.08 -3.56
CA ALA A 117 5.85 -5.50 -3.24
C ALA A 117 5.80 -6.37 -4.51
N ALA A 118 4.89 -6.07 -5.45
CA ALA A 118 4.75 -6.80 -6.70
C ALA A 118 6.01 -6.73 -7.58
N SER A 119 6.79 -5.65 -7.49
CA SER A 119 8.05 -5.49 -8.24
C SER A 119 9.23 -6.23 -7.62
N THR A 120 9.15 -6.61 -6.34
CA THR A 120 10.28 -7.18 -5.60
C THR A 120 10.10 -8.65 -5.26
N ARG A 121 8.87 -9.12 -5.04
CA ARG A 121 8.54 -10.50 -4.69
C ARG A 121 7.42 -11.08 -5.55
N THR A 122 7.35 -12.41 -5.62
CA THR A 122 6.29 -13.12 -6.33
C THR A 122 5.27 -13.65 -5.31
N LYS A 123 4.17 -12.91 -5.14
CA LYS A 123 3.01 -13.37 -4.35
C LYS A 123 1.73 -13.13 -5.16
N PRO A 124 0.91 -14.16 -5.43
CA PRO A 124 -0.28 -14.04 -6.29
C PRO A 124 -1.21 -12.90 -5.88
N ARG A 125 -1.41 -12.74 -4.56
CA ARG A 125 -2.24 -11.69 -3.96
C ARG A 125 -1.82 -10.27 -4.32
N ASP A 126 -0.52 -10.02 -4.50
CA ASP A 126 -0.04 -8.67 -4.84
C ASP A 126 -0.47 -8.27 -6.25
N PHE A 127 -0.46 -9.20 -7.22
CA PHE A 127 -0.91 -8.90 -8.59
C PHE A 127 -2.42 -8.69 -8.67
N VAL A 128 -3.17 -9.45 -7.88
CA VAL A 128 -4.62 -9.24 -7.74
C VAL A 128 -4.93 -7.90 -7.08
N ASP A 129 -4.18 -7.52 -6.03
CA ASP A 129 -4.28 -6.20 -5.40
C ASP A 129 -4.03 -5.08 -6.43
N LEU A 130 -3.04 -5.23 -7.32
CA LEU A 130 -2.80 -4.24 -8.39
C LEU A 130 -4.00 -4.09 -9.33
N LEU A 131 -4.68 -5.19 -9.69
CA LEU A 131 -5.89 -5.11 -10.52
C LEU A 131 -7.04 -4.41 -9.81
N MET A 132 -7.25 -4.69 -8.53
CA MET A 132 -8.26 -4.01 -7.72
C MET A 132 -7.94 -2.51 -7.58
N ILE A 133 -6.67 -2.17 -7.40
CA ILE A 133 -6.19 -0.78 -7.36
C ILE A 133 -6.47 -0.06 -8.68
N ASP A 134 -6.09 -0.66 -9.82
CA ASP A 134 -6.28 -0.06 -11.15
C ASP A 134 -7.75 0.19 -11.45
N GLU A 135 -8.64 -0.72 -11.02
CA GLU A 135 -10.09 -0.62 -11.23
C GLU A 135 -10.77 0.37 -10.27
N ARG A 136 -10.34 0.44 -9.00
CA ARG A 136 -11.13 1.05 -7.91
C ARG A 136 -10.51 2.26 -7.24
N LEU A 137 -9.21 2.51 -7.45
CA LEU A 137 -8.48 3.56 -6.75
C LEU A 137 -7.75 4.50 -7.71
N SER A 138 -6.83 3.98 -8.52
CA SER A 138 -5.97 4.80 -9.37
C SER A 138 -5.37 3.97 -10.49
N PRO A 139 -5.24 4.52 -11.72
CA PRO A 139 -4.41 3.93 -12.76
C PRO A 139 -2.99 3.63 -12.25
N LEU A 140 -2.46 2.45 -12.56
CA LEU A 140 -1.16 2.01 -12.04
C LEU A 140 -0.01 2.96 -12.40
N GLY A 141 -0.06 3.63 -13.55
CA GLY A 141 1.00 4.54 -13.98
C GLY A 141 1.33 5.63 -12.95
N ALA A 142 0.33 6.25 -12.30
CA ALA A 142 0.55 7.28 -11.29
C ALA A 142 1.30 6.72 -10.06
N LEU A 143 0.92 5.52 -9.63
CA LEU A 143 1.51 4.83 -8.49
C LEU A 143 2.92 4.33 -8.79
N ILE A 144 3.17 3.89 -10.03
CA ILE A 144 4.49 3.45 -10.49
C ILE A 144 5.47 4.62 -10.51
N MET A 145 5.05 5.81 -10.97
CA MET A 145 5.90 7.01 -10.90
C MET A 145 6.28 7.32 -9.45
N ALA A 146 5.32 7.27 -8.52
CA ALA A 146 5.57 7.51 -7.10
C ALA A 146 6.48 6.46 -6.46
N ALA A 147 6.27 5.18 -6.79
CA ALA A 147 7.04 4.05 -6.25
C ALA A 147 8.55 4.18 -6.54
N SER A 148 8.94 4.79 -7.67
CA SER A 148 10.36 5.05 -7.98
C SER A 148 11.08 5.94 -6.95
N GLY A 149 10.33 6.73 -6.18
CA GLY A 149 10.87 7.59 -5.12
C GLY A 149 11.22 6.85 -3.83
N LYS A 150 10.80 5.58 -3.70
CA LYS A 150 11.04 4.74 -2.52
C LYS A 150 12.03 3.61 -2.83
N PRO A 151 12.75 3.08 -1.83
CA PRO A 151 13.59 1.90 -2.01
C PRO A 151 12.78 0.74 -2.64
N PRO A 152 13.36 0.00 -3.61
CA PRO A 152 14.76 -0.02 -4.04
C PRO A 152 15.14 1.02 -5.12
N HIS A 153 14.34 2.05 -5.35
CA HIS A 153 14.57 3.13 -6.34
C HIS A 153 14.68 2.63 -7.78
N TYR A 154 13.83 1.68 -8.15
CA TYR A 154 13.70 1.27 -9.54
C TYR A 154 13.07 2.39 -10.38
N SER A 155 13.52 2.53 -11.63
CA SER A 155 12.86 3.40 -12.59
C SER A 155 11.43 2.89 -12.88
N PRO A 156 10.51 3.77 -13.33
CA PRO A 156 9.13 3.38 -13.64
C PRO A 156 9.05 2.16 -14.58
N ILE A 157 9.86 2.18 -15.65
CA ILE A 157 9.93 1.08 -16.62
C ILE A 157 10.42 -0.22 -15.96
N LYS A 158 11.44 -0.15 -15.11
CA LYS A 158 11.95 -1.34 -14.40
C LYS A 158 10.90 -1.91 -13.44
N ILE A 159 10.10 -1.06 -12.80
CA ILE A 159 8.99 -1.51 -11.95
C ILE A 159 7.96 -2.30 -12.79
N VAL A 160 7.53 -1.74 -13.93
CA VAL A 160 6.62 -2.42 -14.87
C VAL A 160 7.18 -3.78 -15.29
N ASP A 161 8.43 -3.82 -15.76
CA ASP A 161 9.09 -5.04 -16.24
C ASP A 161 9.16 -6.11 -15.14
N GLU A 162 9.52 -5.72 -13.92
CA GLU A 162 9.66 -6.63 -12.80
C GLU A 162 8.31 -7.17 -12.30
N ILE A 163 7.26 -6.35 -12.31
CA ILE A 163 5.88 -6.80 -12.03
C ILE A 163 5.43 -7.76 -13.12
N ARG A 164 5.60 -7.40 -14.40
CA ARG A 164 5.21 -8.23 -15.56
C ARG A 164 5.86 -9.59 -15.48
N ARG A 165 7.18 -9.63 -15.29
CA ARG A 165 7.95 -10.87 -15.19
C ARG A 165 7.45 -11.77 -14.06
N ARG A 166 7.18 -11.22 -12.88
CA ARG A 166 6.74 -12.03 -11.73
C ARG A 166 5.29 -12.45 -11.84
N GLY A 167 4.40 -11.53 -12.18
CA GLY A 167 2.97 -11.80 -12.29
C GLY A 167 2.65 -12.85 -13.36
N LEU A 168 3.38 -12.82 -14.48
CA LEU A 168 3.21 -13.83 -15.52
C LEU A 168 3.88 -15.18 -15.19
N SER A 169 4.74 -15.24 -14.18
CA SER A 169 5.40 -16.47 -13.74
C SER A 169 4.64 -17.26 -12.66
N VAL A 170 3.66 -16.64 -11.99
CA VAL A 170 2.79 -17.30 -11.00
C VAL A 170 2.09 -18.49 -11.65
N SER A 171 1.88 -19.61 -10.96
CA SER A 171 1.14 -20.76 -11.50
C SER A 171 -0.39 -20.56 -11.46
N THR A 172 -1.15 -21.37 -12.20
CA THR A 172 -2.62 -21.32 -12.16
C THR A 172 -3.16 -21.67 -10.76
N ASP A 173 -2.61 -22.70 -10.12
CA ASP A 173 -3.04 -23.13 -8.79
C ASP A 173 -2.77 -22.06 -7.73
N GLU A 174 -1.65 -21.35 -7.84
CA GLU A 174 -1.33 -20.23 -6.95
C GLU A 174 -2.30 -19.06 -7.12
N TYR A 175 -2.70 -18.71 -8.35
CA TYR A 175 -3.74 -17.69 -8.54
C TYR A 175 -5.10 -18.13 -8.01
N ASN A 176 -5.48 -19.39 -8.25
CA ASN A 176 -6.72 -19.96 -7.75
C ASN A 176 -6.75 -20.06 -6.22
N SER A 177 -5.60 -20.02 -5.54
CA SER A 177 -5.53 -20.00 -4.08
C SER A 177 -5.88 -18.64 -3.45
N VAL A 178 -5.97 -17.57 -4.24
CA VAL A 178 -6.34 -16.23 -3.73
C VAL A 178 -7.81 -16.19 -3.36
N LYS A 179 -8.09 -15.88 -2.09
CA LYS A 179 -9.44 -15.95 -1.50
C LYS A 179 -10.27 -14.69 -1.75
N GLY A 180 -11.59 -14.86 -1.79
CA GLY A 180 -12.58 -13.77 -1.86
C GLY A 180 -12.80 -13.18 -3.25
N LEU A 181 -12.16 -13.74 -4.28
CA LEU A 181 -12.33 -13.26 -5.63
C LEU A 181 -13.67 -13.68 -6.23
N PRO A 182 -14.27 -12.85 -7.11
CA PRO A 182 -15.41 -13.26 -7.93
C PRO A 182 -15.09 -14.50 -8.78
N ASP A 183 -16.11 -15.30 -9.10
CA ASP A 183 -15.95 -16.56 -9.85
C ASP A 183 -15.35 -16.37 -11.27
N ASP A 184 -15.51 -15.19 -11.87
CA ASP A 184 -14.95 -14.85 -13.18
C ASP A 184 -13.48 -14.43 -13.13
N PHE A 185 -12.90 -14.22 -11.94
CA PHE A 185 -11.50 -13.85 -11.71
C PHE A 185 -10.55 -15.06 -11.82
N THR A 186 -10.62 -15.77 -12.95
CA THR A 186 -9.76 -16.91 -13.24
C THR A 186 -8.30 -16.49 -13.42
N ALA A 187 -7.35 -17.43 -13.24
CA ALA A 187 -5.93 -17.18 -13.47
C ALA A 187 -5.62 -16.61 -14.88
N THR A 188 -6.37 -17.03 -15.91
CA THR A 188 -6.24 -16.49 -17.27
C THR A 188 -6.66 -15.02 -17.32
N VAL A 189 -7.83 -14.70 -16.77
CA VAL A 189 -8.36 -13.33 -16.70
C VAL A 189 -7.43 -12.42 -15.92
N ILE A 190 -6.87 -12.89 -14.79
CA ILE A 190 -5.88 -12.14 -14.01
C ILE A 190 -4.66 -11.78 -14.86
N ARG A 191 -4.11 -12.73 -15.63
CA ARG A 191 -2.94 -12.45 -16.49
C ARG A 191 -3.27 -11.47 -17.61
N GLU A 192 -4.39 -11.66 -18.29
CA GLU A 192 -4.82 -10.79 -19.38
C GLU A 192 -4.98 -9.35 -18.88
N ARG A 193 -5.75 -9.14 -17.81
CA ARG A 193 -5.94 -7.83 -17.20
C ARG A 193 -4.65 -7.22 -16.69
N LEU A 194 -3.74 -8.05 -16.14
CA LEU A 194 -2.45 -7.58 -15.65
C LEU A 194 -1.57 -7.09 -16.82
N VAL A 195 -1.54 -7.80 -17.94
CA VAL A 195 -0.84 -7.34 -19.15
C VAL A 195 -1.39 -5.99 -19.61
N GLU A 196 -2.71 -5.87 -19.74
CA GLU A 196 -3.35 -4.62 -20.18
C GLU A 196 -3.07 -3.44 -19.23
N ALA A 197 -3.17 -3.66 -17.92
CA ALA A 197 -2.88 -2.62 -16.93
C ALA A 197 -1.41 -2.18 -16.96
N LEU A 198 -0.49 -3.14 -17.15
CA LEU A 198 0.94 -2.86 -17.26
C LEU A 198 1.30 -2.17 -18.59
N ASP A 199 0.65 -2.51 -19.70
CA ASP A 199 0.81 -1.84 -20.99
C ASP A 199 0.40 -0.35 -20.87
N ARG A 200 -0.77 -0.07 -20.29
CA ARG A 200 -1.20 1.31 -20.01
C ARG A 200 -0.23 2.06 -19.12
N ALA A 201 0.28 1.40 -18.08
CA ALA A 201 1.21 2.02 -17.15
C ALA A 201 2.59 2.27 -17.78
N GLU A 202 3.05 1.38 -18.67
CA GLU A 202 4.26 1.55 -19.45
C GLU A 202 4.15 2.72 -20.43
N ASP A 203 3.06 2.79 -21.19
CA ASP A 203 2.79 3.88 -22.12
C ASP A 203 2.77 5.23 -21.39
N TYR A 204 2.09 5.29 -20.24
CA TYR A 204 2.12 6.48 -19.39
C TYR A 204 3.53 6.82 -18.92
N ALA A 205 4.28 5.85 -18.39
CA ALA A 205 5.64 6.08 -17.88
C ALA A 205 6.61 6.59 -18.97
N ARG A 206 6.35 6.27 -20.25
CA ARG A 206 7.15 6.76 -21.38
C ARG A 206 6.81 8.19 -21.81
N LEU A 207 5.58 8.64 -21.55
CA LEU A 207 5.06 9.93 -22.01
C LEU A 207 4.98 10.98 -20.90
N ALA A 208 4.87 10.54 -19.65
CA ALA A 208 4.75 11.42 -18.48
C ALA A 208 6.00 12.31 -18.33
N PRO A 209 5.84 13.52 -17.76
CA PRO A 209 6.97 14.37 -17.44
C PRO A 209 8.01 13.65 -16.57
N ALA A 210 9.28 13.66 -16.96
CA ALA A 210 10.34 12.98 -16.19
C ALA A 210 10.49 13.55 -14.77
N ASP A 211 10.13 14.81 -14.59
CA ASP A 211 10.17 15.54 -13.32
C ASP A 211 9.28 14.96 -12.21
N ILE A 212 8.25 14.18 -12.56
CA ILE A 212 7.35 13.57 -11.56
C ILE A 212 7.80 12.17 -11.13
N VAL A 213 8.95 11.68 -11.62
CA VAL A 213 9.52 10.41 -11.15
C VAL A 213 9.84 10.51 -9.67
N GLY A 214 9.26 9.61 -8.88
CA GLY A 214 9.34 9.59 -7.43
C GLY A 214 8.41 10.55 -6.70
N LEU A 215 7.52 11.23 -7.43
CA LEU A 215 6.43 12.04 -6.86
C LEU A 215 5.09 11.34 -7.04
N LEU A 216 4.20 11.57 -6.09
CA LEU A 216 2.80 11.18 -6.20
C LEU A 216 1.98 12.41 -6.58
N VAL A 217 1.38 12.38 -7.76
CA VAL A 217 0.45 13.42 -8.22
C VAL A 217 -0.96 13.02 -7.80
N ILE A 218 -1.69 13.94 -7.19
CA ILE A 218 -3.03 13.70 -6.65
C ILE A 218 -4.02 14.77 -7.11
N ASP A 219 -5.31 14.41 -7.21
CA ASP A 219 -6.40 15.36 -7.44
C ASP A 219 -6.81 16.10 -6.15
N SER A 220 -7.85 16.93 -6.24
CA SER A 220 -8.41 17.65 -5.10
C SER A 220 -9.00 16.76 -3.99
N ASN A 221 -9.25 15.48 -4.28
CA ASN A 221 -9.78 14.49 -3.33
C ASN A 221 -8.66 13.65 -2.70
N GLY A 222 -7.40 13.88 -3.08
CA GLY A 222 -6.27 13.07 -2.60
C GLY A 222 -6.11 11.74 -3.32
N ILE A 223 -6.79 11.55 -4.46
CA ILE A 223 -6.70 10.34 -5.27
C ILE A 223 -5.51 10.49 -6.24
N PRO A 224 -4.62 9.48 -6.36
CA PRO A 224 -3.52 9.54 -7.32
C PRO A 224 -4.02 9.62 -8.77
N VAL A 225 -3.41 10.49 -9.58
CA VAL A 225 -3.81 10.75 -10.96
C VAL A 225 -2.62 10.78 -11.91
N GLN A 226 -2.90 10.52 -13.18
CA GLN A 226 -1.95 10.66 -14.29
C GLN A 226 -2.08 12.06 -14.89
N ILE A 227 -0.95 12.70 -15.20
CA ILE A 227 -0.91 14.02 -15.84
C ILE A 227 -0.08 13.97 -17.13
N SER A 228 -0.44 14.80 -18.09
CA SER A 228 0.31 14.93 -19.35
C SER A 228 1.27 16.13 -19.34
N VAL A 229 0.99 17.13 -18.51
CA VAL A 229 1.77 18.36 -18.38
C VAL A 229 1.88 18.77 -16.91
N LEU A 230 2.98 19.44 -16.54
CA LEU A 230 3.28 19.77 -15.14
C LEU A 230 2.38 20.85 -14.53
N ASN A 231 1.77 21.68 -15.36
CA ASN A 231 0.91 22.80 -14.94
C ASN A 231 -0.58 22.47 -15.06
N GLU A 232 -0.93 21.19 -14.98
CA GLU A 232 -2.33 20.75 -14.99
C GLU A 232 -3.07 21.32 -13.77
N ALA A 233 -4.18 22.02 -14.00
CA ALA A 233 -4.90 22.68 -12.93
C ALA A 233 -5.58 21.66 -12.00
N GLY A 234 -5.61 21.94 -10.70
CA GLY A 234 -6.33 21.12 -9.72
C GLY A 234 -5.58 19.88 -9.22
N VAL A 235 -4.28 19.74 -9.56
CA VAL A 235 -3.43 18.65 -9.03
C VAL A 235 -2.47 19.16 -7.96
N GLN A 236 -2.05 18.25 -7.08
CA GLN A 236 -0.98 18.51 -6.09
C GLN A 236 0.10 17.45 -6.21
N PHE A 237 1.34 17.85 -5.93
CA PHE A 237 2.50 16.97 -5.96
C PHE A 237 2.95 16.65 -4.54
N ARG A 238 3.12 15.37 -4.23
CA ARG A 238 3.59 14.89 -2.94
C ARG A 238 4.89 14.12 -3.10
N LYS A 239 5.82 14.34 -2.18
CA LYS A 239 7.04 13.54 -2.03
C LYS A 239 6.95 12.74 -0.74
N ALA A 240 7.40 11.49 -0.79
CA ALA A 240 7.40 10.67 0.41
C ALA A 240 8.39 11.23 1.44
N THR A 241 7.98 11.25 2.70
CA THR A 241 8.73 11.84 3.82
C THR A 241 8.65 10.95 5.06
N SER A 242 9.67 11.01 5.92
CA SER A 242 9.67 10.41 7.27
C SER A 242 8.95 11.26 8.31
N GLU A 243 8.56 12.48 7.95
CA GLU A 243 7.81 13.42 8.79
C GLU A 243 6.44 13.69 8.14
N PRO A 244 5.53 12.70 8.12
CA PRO A 244 4.27 12.85 7.39
C PRO A 244 3.33 13.90 7.99
N ASP A 245 3.49 14.30 9.24
CA ASP A 245 2.68 15.40 9.80
C ASP A 245 3.11 16.78 9.27
N VAL A 246 4.37 16.88 8.84
CA VAL A 246 4.95 18.05 8.21
C VAL A 246 4.90 17.81 6.70
N MET A 247 3.68 17.73 6.15
CA MET A 247 3.44 17.58 4.70
C MET A 247 4.08 18.75 3.96
N PRO A 248 5.29 18.60 3.38
CA PRO A 248 5.88 19.71 2.66
C PRO A 248 5.12 19.76 1.34
N SER A 249 4.23 20.74 1.18
CA SER A 249 3.88 21.21 -0.17
C SER A 249 5.21 21.53 -0.81
N LEU A 250 5.64 20.75 -1.81
CA LEU A 250 7.00 20.79 -2.35
C LEU A 250 7.49 22.24 -2.44
N PRO A 251 8.39 22.70 -1.55
CA PRO A 251 8.91 24.06 -1.62
C PRO A 251 9.98 24.19 -2.69
N ASP A 252 10.24 23.12 -3.45
CA ASP A 252 11.29 23.00 -4.47
C ASP A 252 10.73 22.70 -5.87
N VAL A 253 9.41 22.86 -6.08
CA VAL A 253 8.91 22.93 -7.45
C VAL A 253 9.47 24.22 -8.06
N PRO A 254 10.15 24.17 -9.23
CA PRO A 254 10.65 25.37 -9.91
C PRO A 254 9.60 26.47 -9.91
N GLU A 255 10.01 27.73 -9.73
CA GLU A 255 9.07 28.86 -9.62
C GLU A 255 8.11 28.97 -10.84
N SER A 256 8.54 28.42 -11.97
CA SER A 256 7.74 28.26 -13.20
C SER A 256 6.56 27.29 -13.10
N TRP A 257 6.55 26.40 -12.10
CA TRP A 257 5.47 25.43 -11.87
C TRP A 257 4.52 25.88 -10.76
N ARG A 258 4.85 26.97 -10.02
CA ARG A 258 3.99 27.54 -8.96
C ARG A 258 3.02 28.62 -9.44
N ARG A 259 3.19 29.12 -10.67
CA ARG A 259 2.38 30.21 -11.20
C ARG A 259 1.48 29.70 -12.32
N ILE A 260 0.18 29.52 -12.03
CA ILE A 260 -0.94 30.18 -12.71
C ILE A 260 -2.13 30.24 -11.74
N ASP A 261 -2.04 31.12 -10.74
CA ASP A 261 -3.22 31.78 -10.19
C ASP A 261 -3.01 33.27 -10.43
N ASN A 262 -3.45 33.74 -11.58
CA ASN A 262 -3.92 35.10 -11.78
C ASN A 262 -4.81 35.07 -13.02
N ALA A 263 -6.10 35.21 -12.73
CA ALA A 263 -7.11 35.58 -13.68
C ALA A 263 -6.69 36.85 -14.44
N ASP A 264 -6.90 36.82 -15.75
CA ASP A 264 -7.78 37.76 -16.44
C ASP A 264 -8.64 36.97 -17.44
#